data_AF-A0A4R8MWW5-F1
#
_entry.id   AF-A0A4R8MWW5-F1
#
_cell.length_a   1.000
_cell.length_b   1.000
_cell.length_c   1.000
_cell.angle_alpha   90.00
_cell.angle_beta   90.00
_cell.angle_gamma   90.00
#
_symmetry.space_group_name_H-M   'P 1'
#
loop_
_entity.id
_entity.type
_entity.pdbx_description
1 polymer ?
#
loop_
_entity_poly.entity_id
_entity_poly.type
_entity_poly.pdbx_seq_one_letter_code
_entity_poly.pdbx_strand_id
1 'polypeptide(L)'
;MKISLLKIQLKQYQKLLLKTLKERFKGFYLSPFFFLTLYFILYGVHCFWNWDEFMSNNRNLEMDAISSGKQVSLWSLYPFQIVSVIFVSVLYLLLSISINFLFSFFKRTKETFRNNLGKLMKSLIHQFFFFVCLLFLGNQILGHFLGSNFYSTLVVVFWTTLFILFLINNGELYKRLFVSSDQFVTFLSRCLGYLNPILFVFFVLILANV
;
A
#
# COMPACT_ATOMS: atom_id res chain seq x y z
N MET A 1 -5.81 9.33 -55.30
CA MET A 1 -6.17 10.41 -54.33
C MET A 1 -6.81 9.88 -53.03
N LYS A 2 -7.87 9.06 -53.09
CA LYS A 2 -8.60 8.54 -51.89
C LYS A 2 -7.73 7.81 -50.83
N ILE A 3 -6.72 7.04 -51.25
CA ILE A 3 -5.83 6.29 -50.34
C ILE A 3 -4.97 7.22 -49.46
N SER A 4 -4.59 8.39 -49.97
CA SER A 4 -3.78 9.37 -49.21
C SER A 4 -4.58 10.05 -48.10
N LEU A 5 -5.84 10.41 -48.38
CA LEU A 5 -6.79 10.96 -47.41
C LEU A 5 -7.10 9.97 -46.28
N LEU A 6 -7.26 8.69 -46.63
CA LEU A 6 -7.53 7.62 -45.67
C LEU A 6 -6.34 7.38 -44.72
N LYS A 7 -5.10 7.43 -45.24
CA LYS A 7 -3.88 7.38 -44.40
C LYS A 7 -3.76 8.58 -43.46
N ILE A 8 -4.11 9.78 -43.92
CA ILE A 8 -4.08 11.01 -43.10
C ILE A 8 -5.12 10.93 -41.98
N GLN A 9 -6.35 10.51 -42.29
CA GLN A 9 -7.41 10.33 -41.31
C GLN A 9 -7.06 9.26 -40.26
N LEU A 10 -6.47 8.13 -40.69
CA LEU A 10 -6.04 7.06 -39.78
C LEU A 10 -4.94 7.55 -38.82
N LYS A 11 -3.97 8.33 -39.31
CA LYS A 11 -2.89 8.91 -38.49
C LYS A 11 -3.42 9.95 -37.50
N GLN A 12 -4.41 10.76 -37.89
CA GLN A 12 -5.09 11.68 -36.98
C GLN A 12 -5.87 10.94 -35.90
N TYR A 13 -6.60 9.88 -36.26
CA TYR A 13 -7.35 9.06 -35.30
C TYR A 13 -6.42 8.36 -34.30
N GLN A 14 -5.30 7.78 -34.76
CA GLN A 14 -4.27 7.22 -33.89
C GLN A 14 -3.72 8.26 -32.91
N LYS A 15 -3.40 9.47 -33.39
CA LYS A 15 -2.89 10.55 -32.53
C LYS A 15 -3.91 10.98 -31.48
N LEU A 16 -5.20 11.04 -31.85
CA LEU A 16 -6.30 11.34 -30.94
C LEU A 16 -6.46 10.25 -29.87
N LEU A 17 -6.50 8.98 -30.28
CA LEU A 17 -6.57 7.82 -29.38
C LEU A 17 -5.43 7.82 -28.37
N LEU A 18 -4.20 8.05 -28.84
CA LEU A 18 -3.01 8.02 -28.00
C LEU A 18 -3.01 9.18 -26.99
N LYS A 19 -3.52 10.36 -27.38
CA LYS A 19 -3.73 11.50 -26.47
C LYS A 19 -4.77 11.17 -25.40
N THR A 20 -5.93 10.65 -25.80
CA THR A 20 -7.01 10.26 -24.88
C THR A 20 -6.56 9.17 -23.91
N LEU A 21 -5.83 8.16 -24.39
CA LEU A 21 -5.26 7.11 -23.55
C LEU A 21 -4.26 7.69 -22.55
N LYS A 22 -3.35 8.57 -22.99
CA LYS A 22 -2.38 9.22 -22.11
C LYS A 22 -3.06 10.04 -21.01
N GLU A 23 -4.10 10.79 -21.34
CA GLU A 23 -4.87 11.56 -20.37
C GLU A 23 -5.62 10.67 -19.37
N ARG A 24 -6.24 9.58 -19.85
CA ARG A 24 -6.89 8.57 -18.98
C ARG A 24 -5.89 7.86 -18.07
N PHE A 25 -4.73 7.45 -18.60
CA PHE A 25 -3.66 6.84 -17.82
C PHE A 25 -3.13 7.79 -16.75
N LYS A 26 -2.92 9.07 -17.09
CA LYS A 26 -2.51 10.09 -16.13
C LYS A 26 -3.57 10.27 -15.03
N GLY A 27 -4.85 10.31 -15.40
CA GLY A 27 -5.96 10.38 -14.44
C GLY A 27 -6.01 9.16 -13.52
N PHE A 28 -5.80 7.96 -14.07
CA PHE A 28 -5.76 6.72 -13.31
C PHE A 28 -4.56 6.65 -12.36
N TYR A 29 -3.36 7.04 -12.81
CA TYR A 29 -2.15 7.09 -11.98
C TYR A 29 -2.30 8.04 -10.78
N LEU A 30 -3.01 9.16 -10.97
CA LEU A 30 -3.30 10.12 -9.91
C LEU A 30 -4.46 9.69 -9.00
N SER A 31 -5.09 8.55 -9.25
CA SER A 31 -6.15 8.02 -8.41
C SER A 31 -5.61 7.58 -7.05
N PRO A 32 -6.32 7.86 -5.94
CA PRO A 32 -5.94 7.34 -4.63
C PRO A 32 -5.94 5.80 -4.57
N PHE A 33 -6.67 5.15 -5.48
CA PHE A 33 -6.79 3.69 -5.54
C PHE A 33 -5.84 3.03 -6.55
N PHE A 34 -4.97 3.80 -7.24
CA PHE A 34 -4.05 3.26 -8.24
C PHE A 34 -3.24 2.07 -7.71
N PHE A 35 -2.56 2.26 -6.57
CA PHE A 35 -1.73 1.21 -5.98
C PHE A 35 -2.54 0.06 -5.39
N LEU A 36 -3.78 0.30 -4.96
CA LEU A 36 -4.69 -0.78 -4.56
C LEU A 36 -5.01 -1.67 -5.77
N THR A 37 -5.37 -1.08 -6.90
CA THR A 37 -5.62 -1.81 -8.14
C THR A 37 -4.36 -2.53 -8.63
N LEU A 38 -3.20 -1.87 -8.58
CA LEU A 38 -1.92 -2.49 -8.92
C LEU A 38 -1.62 -3.70 -8.04
N TYR A 39 -1.85 -3.59 -6.72
CA TYR A 39 -1.68 -4.70 -5.78
C TYR A 39 -2.58 -5.89 -6.13
N PHE A 40 -3.87 -5.65 -6.42
CA PHE A 40 -4.78 -6.72 -6.87
C PHE A 40 -4.28 -7.42 -8.13
N ILE A 41 -3.77 -6.67 -9.10
CA ILE A 41 -3.21 -7.23 -10.34
C ILE A 41 -1.96 -8.06 -10.05
N LEU A 42 -1.00 -7.52 -9.29
CA LEU A 42 0.24 -8.20 -8.93
C LEU A 42 -0.03 -9.50 -8.17
N TYR A 43 -0.89 -9.43 -7.15
CA TYR A 43 -1.27 -10.60 -6.36
C TYR A 43 -2.04 -11.63 -7.18
N GLY A 44 -2.95 -11.18 -8.04
CA GLY A 44 -3.71 -12.06 -8.94
C GLY A 44 -2.81 -12.81 -9.92
N VAL A 45 -1.88 -12.09 -10.57
CA VAL A 45 -0.87 -12.70 -11.46
C VAL A 45 0.00 -13.69 -10.68
N HIS A 46 0.44 -13.34 -9.48
CA HIS A 46 1.26 -14.21 -8.65
C HIS A 46 0.55 -15.49 -8.20
N CYS A 47 -0.72 -15.38 -7.78
CA CYS A 47 -1.56 -16.53 -7.46
C CYS A 47 -1.80 -17.43 -8.68
N PHE A 48 -2.04 -16.83 -9.84
CA PHE A 48 -2.28 -17.58 -11.06
C PHE A 48 -1.01 -18.30 -11.55
N TRP A 49 0.14 -17.62 -11.49
CA TRP A 49 1.41 -18.17 -11.95
C TRP A 49 1.92 -19.31 -11.05
N ASN A 50 1.72 -19.22 -9.74
CA ASN A 50 2.19 -20.21 -8.76
C ASN A 50 1.04 -21.05 -8.18
N TRP A 51 -0.02 -21.25 -8.96
CA TRP A 51 -1.26 -21.89 -8.48
C TRP A 51 -1.01 -23.27 -7.87
N ASP A 52 -0.24 -24.13 -8.56
CA ASP A 52 0.02 -25.49 -8.12
C ASP A 52 0.82 -25.54 -6.81
N GLU A 53 1.83 -24.66 -6.67
CA GLU A 53 2.63 -24.53 -5.45
C GLU A 53 1.75 -24.06 -4.27
N PHE A 54 0.88 -23.08 -4.50
CA PHE A 54 -0.02 -22.58 -3.46
C PHE A 54 -1.08 -23.59 -3.05
N MET A 55 -1.62 -24.38 -3.99
CA MET A 55 -2.52 -25.48 -3.64
C MET A 55 -1.80 -26.57 -2.84
N SER A 56 -0.53 -26.85 -3.17
CA SER A 56 0.30 -27.76 -2.37
C SER A 56 0.52 -27.25 -0.95
N ASN A 57 0.85 -25.96 -0.80
CA ASN A 57 1.05 -25.34 0.51
C ASN A 57 -0.24 -25.32 1.34
N ASN A 58 -1.38 -25.02 0.72
CA ASN A 58 -2.68 -25.10 1.38
C ASN A 58 -2.98 -26.51 1.90
N ARG A 59 -2.74 -27.55 1.08
CA ARG A 59 -2.93 -28.95 1.51
C ARG A 59 -2.00 -29.33 2.65
N ASN A 60 -0.75 -28.89 2.63
CA ASN A 60 0.19 -29.14 3.73
C ASN A 60 -0.31 -28.52 5.03
N LEU A 61 -0.80 -27.28 5.00
CA LEU A 61 -1.40 -26.63 6.16
C LEU A 61 -2.64 -27.38 6.69
N GLU A 62 -3.49 -27.87 5.79
CA GLU A 62 -4.66 -28.68 6.16
C GLU A 62 -4.26 -30.00 6.82
N MET A 63 -3.27 -30.70 6.25
CA MET A 63 -2.74 -31.95 6.80
C MET A 63 -2.09 -31.75 8.18
N ASP A 64 -1.29 -30.68 8.34
CA ASP A 64 -0.67 -30.31 9.62
C ASP A 64 -1.73 -30.01 10.68
N ALA A 65 -2.81 -29.32 10.31
CA ALA A 65 -3.90 -29.01 11.21
C ALA A 65 -4.70 -30.25 11.63
N ILE A 66 -4.96 -31.18 10.69
CA ILE A 66 -5.58 -32.47 11.00
C ILE A 66 -4.70 -33.25 11.99
N SER A 67 -3.38 -33.30 11.75
CA SER A 67 -2.45 -34.03 12.62
C SER A 67 -2.31 -33.43 14.02
N SER A 68 -2.49 -32.11 14.16
CA SER A 68 -2.36 -31.38 15.42
C SER A 68 -3.69 -31.10 16.12
N GLY A 69 -4.82 -31.52 15.53
CA GLY A 69 -6.17 -31.23 16.04
C GLY A 69 -6.55 -29.74 16.01
N LYS A 70 -5.82 -28.92 15.25
CA LYS A 70 -6.05 -27.48 15.13
C LYS A 70 -6.95 -27.18 13.94
N GLN A 71 -7.56 -26.00 13.93
CA GLN A 71 -8.31 -25.50 12.78
C GLN A 71 -7.43 -24.58 11.94
N VAL A 72 -7.46 -24.72 10.61
CA VAL A 72 -6.81 -23.77 9.70
C VAL A 72 -7.73 -22.57 9.48
N SER A 73 -7.19 -21.37 9.62
CA SER A 73 -7.94 -20.16 9.28
C SER A 73 -8.06 -20.03 7.76
N LEU A 74 -9.25 -19.70 7.26
CA LEU A 74 -9.45 -19.44 5.83
C LEU A 74 -8.52 -18.31 5.34
N TRP A 75 -8.21 -17.34 6.20
CA TRP A 75 -7.35 -16.19 5.89
C TRP A 75 -5.87 -16.55 5.70
N SER A 76 -5.42 -17.71 6.19
CA SER A 76 -4.05 -18.19 5.95
C SER A 76 -3.88 -18.90 4.60
N LEU A 77 -4.98 -19.31 3.96
CA LEU A 77 -4.95 -20.06 2.71
C LEU A 77 -4.85 -19.12 1.50
N TYR A 78 -4.09 -19.54 0.49
CA TYR A 78 -4.12 -18.88 -0.82
C TYR A 78 -5.44 -19.18 -1.55
N PRO A 79 -6.03 -18.22 -2.29
CA PRO A 79 -5.59 -16.84 -2.48
C PRO A 79 -6.21 -15.85 -1.44
N PHE A 80 -6.83 -16.33 -0.37
CA PHE A 80 -7.58 -15.50 0.58
C PHE A 80 -6.72 -14.58 1.45
N GLN A 81 -5.39 -14.79 1.49
CA GLN A 81 -4.45 -13.90 2.18
C GLN A 81 -4.54 -12.43 1.74
N ILE A 82 -5.07 -12.16 0.54
CA ILE A 82 -5.35 -10.79 0.09
C ILE A 82 -6.27 -10.02 1.04
N VAL A 83 -7.21 -10.72 1.68
CA VAL A 83 -8.17 -10.12 2.62
C VAL A 83 -7.45 -9.67 3.89
N SER A 84 -6.41 -10.39 4.33
CA SER A 84 -5.57 -9.98 5.46
C SER A 84 -4.91 -8.63 5.20
N VAL A 85 -4.40 -8.38 3.98
CA VAL A 85 -3.81 -7.08 3.62
C VAL A 85 -4.87 -5.98 3.59
N ILE A 86 -6.08 -6.25 3.09
CA ILE A 86 -7.18 -5.30 3.13
C ILE A 86 -7.56 -4.98 4.58
N PHE A 87 -7.67 -5.99 5.45
CA PHE A 87 -7.97 -5.81 6.86
C PHE A 87 -6.91 -4.96 7.57
N VAL A 88 -5.62 -5.25 7.34
CA VAL A 88 -4.50 -4.46 7.87
C VAL A 88 -4.53 -3.02 7.36
N SER A 89 -4.94 -2.78 6.10
CA SER A 89 -5.12 -1.43 5.56
C SER A 89 -6.22 -0.66 6.30
N VAL A 90 -7.33 -1.31 6.63
CA VAL A 90 -8.43 -0.72 7.40
C VAL A 90 -7.96 -0.38 8.80
N LEU A 91 -7.23 -1.29 9.46
CA LEU A 91 -6.62 -1.01 10.78
C LEU A 91 -5.66 0.17 10.73
N TYR A 92 -4.81 0.26 9.71
CA TYR A 92 -3.90 1.40 9.53
C TYR A 92 -4.67 2.73 9.42
N LEU A 93 -5.74 2.75 8.62
CA LEU A 93 -6.58 3.93 8.45
C LEU A 93 -7.28 4.29 9.76
N LEU A 94 -7.86 3.32 10.46
CA LEU A 94 -8.53 3.53 11.73
C LEU A 94 -7.58 4.10 12.79
N LEU A 95 -6.38 3.53 12.91
CA LEU A 95 -5.35 4.03 13.83
C LEU A 95 -4.95 5.45 13.47
N SER A 96 -4.67 5.71 12.19
CA SER A 96 -4.27 7.03 11.70
C SER A 96 -5.36 8.07 11.98
N ILE A 97 -6.62 7.76 11.66
CA ILE A 97 -7.76 8.66 11.92
C ILE A 97 -7.93 8.88 13.41
N SER A 98 -7.87 7.82 14.23
CA SER A 98 -8.07 7.90 15.68
C SER A 98 -7.02 8.79 16.34
N ILE A 99 -5.75 8.63 15.95
CA ILE A 99 -4.65 9.51 16.37
C ILE A 99 -4.99 10.95 16.02
N ASN A 100 -5.26 11.26 14.75
CA ASN A 100 -5.55 12.63 14.35
C ASN A 100 -6.82 13.21 14.99
N PHE A 101 -7.84 12.37 15.21
CA PHE A 101 -9.07 12.75 15.89
C PHE A 101 -8.81 13.15 17.33
N LEU A 102 -7.99 12.38 18.07
CA LEU A 102 -7.54 12.74 19.42
C LEU A 102 -6.85 14.10 19.44
N PHE A 103 -6.02 14.40 18.44
CA PHE A 103 -5.36 15.70 18.32
C PHE A 103 -6.29 16.83 17.86
N SER A 104 -7.42 16.52 17.23
CA SER A 104 -8.42 17.51 16.82
C SER A 104 -9.25 18.07 17.99
N PHE A 105 -9.20 17.43 19.17
CA PHE A 105 -9.83 17.96 20.38
C PHE A 105 -9.18 19.25 20.88
N PHE A 106 -7.94 19.54 20.48
CA PHE A 106 -7.35 20.85 20.68
C PHE A 106 -8.08 21.87 19.79
N LYS A 107 -8.72 22.88 20.41
CA LYS A 107 -9.55 23.88 19.69
C LYS A 107 -8.85 24.51 18.47
N ARG A 108 -7.52 24.66 18.51
CA ARG A 108 -6.70 25.27 17.44
C ARG A 108 -6.50 24.37 16.20
N THR A 109 -6.60 23.05 16.32
CA THR A 109 -6.31 22.09 15.23
C THR A 109 -7.57 21.53 14.57
N LYS A 110 -8.73 21.70 15.20
CA LYS A 110 -10.02 21.13 14.78
C LYS A 110 -10.40 21.50 13.34
N GLU A 111 -10.26 22.77 12.98
CA GLU A 111 -10.68 23.28 11.67
C GLU A 111 -9.74 22.81 10.55
N THR A 112 -8.43 22.87 10.78
CA THR A 112 -7.42 22.34 9.86
C THR A 112 -7.62 20.85 9.62
N PHE A 113 -7.94 20.08 10.66
CA PHE A 113 -8.23 18.66 10.54
C PHE A 113 -9.50 18.38 9.73
N ARG A 114 -10.61 19.06 10.05
CA ARG A 114 -11.89 18.88 9.33
C ARG A 114 -11.74 19.13 7.83
N ASN A 115 -10.99 20.16 7.46
CA ASN A 115 -10.81 20.56 6.06
C ASN A 115 -9.88 19.60 5.29
N ASN A 116 -9.00 18.88 5.98
CA ASN A 116 -8.00 18.00 5.34
C ASN A 116 -8.29 16.50 5.48
N LEU A 117 -9.25 16.08 6.29
CA LEU A 117 -9.55 14.66 6.56
C LEU A 117 -9.75 13.84 5.27
N GLY A 118 -10.53 14.34 4.30
CA GLY A 118 -10.75 13.62 3.04
C GLY A 118 -9.48 13.47 2.20
N LYS A 119 -8.61 14.48 2.19
CA LYS A 119 -7.31 14.43 1.50
C LYS A 119 -6.34 13.50 2.22
N LEU A 120 -6.36 13.51 3.55
CA LEU A 120 -5.60 12.59 4.40
C LEU A 120 -5.99 11.14 4.09
N MET A 121 -7.28 10.80 4.12
CA MET A 121 -7.76 9.45 3.82
C MET A 121 -7.31 8.93 2.45
N LYS A 122 -7.52 9.73 1.41
CA LYS A 122 -7.09 9.40 0.04
C LYS A 122 -5.59 9.16 -0.04
N SER A 123 -4.80 9.99 0.64
CA SER A 123 -3.34 9.90 0.62
C SER A 123 -2.82 8.73 1.46
N LEU A 124 -3.46 8.42 2.59
CA LEU A 124 -3.10 7.27 3.42
C LEU A 124 -3.37 5.95 2.69
N ILE A 125 -4.52 5.82 2.00
CA ILE A 125 -4.79 4.65 1.15
C ILE A 125 -3.72 4.51 0.07
N HIS A 126 -3.46 5.60 -0.66
CA HIS A 126 -2.48 5.60 -1.75
C HIS A 126 -1.08 5.23 -1.25
N GLN A 127 -0.62 5.83 -0.14
CA GLN A 127 0.67 5.52 0.47
C GLN A 127 0.73 4.09 0.98
N PHE A 128 -0.28 3.63 1.73
CA PHE A 128 -0.30 2.27 2.28
C PHE A 128 -0.14 1.23 1.17
N PHE A 129 -0.95 1.32 0.11
CA PHE A 129 -0.87 0.36 -0.98
C PHE A 129 0.39 0.54 -1.84
N PHE A 130 0.97 1.74 -1.92
CA PHE A 130 2.30 1.93 -2.51
C PHE A 130 3.35 1.11 -1.75
N PHE A 131 3.36 1.19 -0.41
CA PHE A 131 4.26 0.40 0.43
C PHE A 131 4.02 -1.10 0.30
N VAL A 132 2.75 -1.53 0.27
CA VAL A 132 2.41 -2.94 0.04
C VAL A 132 2.91 -3.42 -1.32
N CYS A 133 2.79 -2.63 -2.39
CA CYS A 133 3.32 -2.98 -3.70
C CYS A 133 4.85 -3.14 -3.68
N LEU A 134 5.56 -2.22 -3.02
CA LEU A 134 7.02 -2.32 -2.85
C LEU A 134 7.42 -3.53 -2.02
N LEU A 135 6.71 -3.79 -0.94
CA LEU A 135 6.92 -4.95 -0.07
C LEU A 135 6.71 -6.25 -0.83
N PHE A 136 5.63 -6.32 -1.60
CA PHE A 136 5.31 -7.47 -2.45
C PHE A 136 6.43 -7.74 -3.46
N LEU A 137 6.79 -6.75 -4.28
CA LEU A 137 7.83 -6.89 -5.30
C LEU A 137 9.20 -7.19 -4.67
N GLY A 138 9.56 -6.48 -3.61
CA GLY A 138 10.81 -6.68 -2.91
C GLY A 138 10.93 -8.08 -2.30
N ASN A 139 9.84 -8.63 -1.75
CA ASN A 139 9.83 -10.01 -1.25
C ASN A 139 10.02 -11.04 -2.38
N GLN A 140 9.43 -10.82 -3.56
CA GLN A 140 9.68 -11.68 -4.72
C GLN A 140 11.16 -11.64 -5.14
N ILE A 141 11.74 -10.42 -5.19
CA ILE A 141 13.16 -10.23 -5.51
C ILE A 141 14.05 -10.92 -4.47
N LEU A 142 13.79 -10.72 -3.18
CA LEU A 142 14.53 -11.36 -2.08
C LEU A 142 14.43 -12.88 -2.14
N GLY A 143 13.28 -13.43 -2.56
CA GLY A 143 13.08 -14.87 -2.77
C GLY A 143 14.10 -15.49 -3.73
N HIS A 144 14.53 -14.75 -4.76
CA HIS A 144 15.60 -15.21 -5.67
C HIS A 144 16.97 -15.33 -5.01
N PHE A 145 17.19 -14.69 -3.86
CA PHE A 145 18.45 -14.72 -3.11
C PHE A 145 18.42 -15.66 -1.90
N LEU A 146 17.37 -16.46 -1.69
CA LEU A 146 17.17 -17.31 -0.50
C LEU A 146 18.38 -18.20 -0.18
N GLY A 147 19.03 -18.77 -1.22
CA GLY A 147 20.19 -19.65 -1.06
C GLY A 147 21.55 -18.94 -0.95
N SER A 148 21.57 -17.60 -0.94
CA SER A 148 22.82 -16.84 -0.90
C SER A 148 23.29 -16.57 0.53
N ASN A 149 24.62 -16.52 0.73
CA ASN A 149 25.23 -16.20 2.04
C ASN A 149 24.87 -14.79 2.54
N PHE A 150 24.37 -13.90 1.67
CA PHE A 150 24.02 -12.52 2.00
C PHE A 150 22.52 -12.31 2.17
N TYR A 151 21.69 -13.37 2.09
CA TYR A 151 20.24 -13.26 2.17
C TYR A 151 19.77 -12.47 3.39
N SER A 152 20.26 -12.82 4.59
CA SER A 152 19.89 -12.14 5.83
C SER A 152 20.25 -10.65 5.81
N THR A 153 21.42 -10.29 5.26
CA THR A 153 21.83 -8.88 5.10
C THR A 153 20.89 -8.15 4.15
N LEU A 154 20.56 -8.75 3.00
CA LEU A 154 19.64 -8.17 2.02
C LEU A 154 18.25 -7.94 2.62
N VAL A 155 17.74 -8.90 3.39
CA VAL A 155 16.47 -8.78 4.11
C VAL A 155 16.51 -7.57 5.05
N VAL A 156 17.53 -7.46 5.91
CA VAL A 156 17.65 -6.35 6.87
C VAL A 156 17.72 -4.99 6.16
N VAL A 157 18.55 -4.88 5.11
CA VAL A 157 18.69 -3.64 4.33
C VAL A 157 17.38 -3.27 3.65
N PHE A 158 16.69 -4.25 3.04
CA PHE A 158 15.40 -4.03 2.39
C PHE A 158 14.35 -3.51 3.38
N TRP A 159 14.14 -4.21 4.50
CA TRP A 159 13.12 -3.84 5.49
C TRP A 159 13.42 -2.49 6.15
N THR A 160 14.69 -2.21 6.45
CA THR A 160 15.09 -0.92 7.02
C THR A 160 14.88 0.23 6.04
N THR A 161 15.24 0.02 4.77
CA THR A 161 15.02 1.02 3.71
C THR A 161 13.53 1.29 3.51
N LEU A 162 12.72 0.23 3.45
CA LEU A 162 11.27 0.33 3.29
C LEU A 162 10.63 1.07 4.47
N PHE A 163 11.06 0.78 5.70
CA PHE A 163 10.57 1.44 6.90
C PHE A 163 10.95 2.94 6.94
N ILE A 164 12.20 3.28 6.64
CA ILE A 164 12.64 4.68 6.55
C ILE A 164 11.85 5.43 5.47
N LEU A 165 11.66 4.82 4.30
CA LEU A 165 10.85 5.39 3.24
C LEU A 165 9.40 5.63 3.70
N PHE A 166 8.83 4.72 4.50
CA PHE A 166 7.49 4.87 5.08
C PHE A 166 7.40 6.04 6.05
N LEU A 167 8.39 6.19 6.93
CA LEU A 167 8.49 7.33 7.83
C LEU A 167 8.59 8.67 7.08
N ILE A 168 9.49 8.76 6.10
CA ILE A 168 9.72 9.99 5.33
C ILE A 168 8.44 10.38 4.59
N ASN A 169 7.84 9.45 3.83
CA ASN A 169 6.64 9.73 3.04
C ASN A 169 5.45 10.13 3.91
N ASN A 170 5.29 9.52 5.08
CA ASN A 170 4.20 9.90 5.99
C ASN A 170 4.47 11.25 6.67
N GLY A 171 5.72 11.52 7.07
CA GLY A 171 6.15 12.83 7.58
C GLY A 171 5.89 13.96 6.57
N GLU A 172 6.22 13.76 5.30
CA GLU A 172 5.95 14.71 4.23
C GLU A 172 4.46 14.90 3.95
N LEU A 173 3.67 13.82 4.03
CA LEU A 173 2.22 13.90 3.89
C LEU A 173 1.60 14.83 4.92
N TYR A 174 1.94 14.63 6.20
CA TYR A 174 1.42 15.45 7.28
C TYR A 174 1.92 16.89 7.19
N LYS A 175 3.20 17.09 6.87
CA LYS A 175 3.76 18.42 6.62
C LYS A 175 2.95 19.16 5.57
N ARG A 176 2.63 18.53 4.43
CA ARG A 176 1.88 19.16 3.32
C ARG A 176 0.41 19.42 3.64
N LEU A 177 -0.26 18.52 4.34
CA LEU A 177 -1.70 18.64 4.62
C LEU A 177 -2.01 19.57 5.78
N PHE A 178 -1.08 19.74 6.72
CA PHE A 178 -1.30 20.48 7.96
C PHE A 178 -0.37 21.69 8.13
N VAL A 179 0.18 22.22 7.02
CA VAL A 179 0.88 23.52 7.05
C VAL A 179 -0.07 24.56 7.63
N SER A 180 0.36 25.19 8.73
CA SER A 180 -0.38 26.25 9.41
C SER A 180 0.56 27.40 9.72
N SER A 181 0.02 28.62 9.83
CA SER A 181 0.75 29.77 10.38
C SER A 181 1.12 29.56 11.86
N ASP A 182 0.44 28.65 12.56
CA ASP A 182 0.74 28.29 13.94
C ASP A 182 1.92 27.29 14.00
N GLN A 183 3.01 27.72 14.65
CA GLN A 183 4.21 26.89 14.86
C GLN A 183 3.91 25.62 15.67
N PHE A 184 2.98 25.68 16.62
CA PHE A 184 2.61 24.53 17.44
C PHE A 184 1.91 23.44 16.60
N VAL A 185 0.97 23.85 15.74
CA VAL A 185 0.26 22.93 14.84
C VAL A 185 1.23 22.30 13.83
N THR A 186 2.20 23.08 13.35
CA THR A 186 3.25 22.61 12.45
C THR A 186 4.19 21.60 13.11
N PHE A 187 4.61 21.87 14.35
CA PHE A 187 5.41 20.92 15.13
C PHE A 187 4.65 19.62 15.40
N LEU A 188 3.41 19.73 15.86
CA LEU A 188 2.58 18.59 16.22
C LEU A 188 2.31 17.70 14.99
N SER A 189 1.88 18.28 13.88
CA SER A 189 1.65 17.53 12.63
C SER A 189 2.89 16.78 12.14
N ARG A 190 4.08 17.39 12.27
CA ARG A 190 5.34 16.74 11.95
C ARG A 190 5.59 15.53 12.86
N CYS A 191 5.42 15.68 14.17
CA CYS A 191 5.55 14.56 15.12
C CYS A 191 4.58 13.43 14.78
N LEU A 192 3.32 13.74 14.45
CA LEU A 192 2.31 12.75 14.10
C LEU A 192 2.63 11.99 12.82
N GLY A 193 3.14 12.70 11.81
CA GLY A 193 3.54 12.05 10.56
C GLY A 193 4.61 10.98 10.75
N TYR A 194 5.54 11.15 11.69
CA TYR A 194 6.54 10.12 12.01
C TYR A 194 6.03 9.08 13.00
N LEU A 195 5.27 9.50 14.01
CA LEU A 195 4.79 8.60 15.06
C LEU A 195 3.77 7.58 14.53
N ASN A 196 2.94 7.97 13.57
CA ASN A 196 1.85 7.12 13.07
C ASN A 196 2.36 5.81 12.41
N PRO A 197 3.32 5.84 11.45
CA PRO A 197 3.97 4.62 10.95
C PRO A 197 4.63 3.76 12.04
N ILE A 198 5.28 4.39 13.03
CA ILE A 198 5.96 3.69 14.13
C ILE A 198 4.94 2.90 14.94
N LEU A 199 3.90 3.59 15.43
CA LEU A 199 2.83 2.98 16.21
C LEU A 199 2.16 1.86 15.43
N PHE A 200 1.88 2.08 14.15
CA PHE A 200 1.29 1.06 13.29
C PHE A 200 2.14 -0.22 13.22
N VAL A 201 3.45 -0.10 13.00
CA VAL A 201 4.36 -1.26 12.97
C VAL A 201 4.35 -1.97 14.33
N PHE A 202 4.40 -1.25 15.44
CA PHE A 202 4.30 -1.86 16.77
C PHE A 202 2.96 -2.61 16.97
N PHE A 203 1.84 -2.02 16.55
CA PHE A 203 0.54 -2.68 16.62
C PHE A 203 0.49 -3.97 15.79
N VAL A 204 1.02 -3.94 14.57
CA VAL A 204 1.09 -5.14 13.71
C VAL A 204 1.99 -6.20 14.34
N LEU A 205 3.14 -5.82 14.91
CA LEU A 205 4.04 -6.76 15.59
C LEU A 205 3.40 -7.38 16.83
N ILE A 206 2.60 -6.62 17.59
CA ILE A 206 1.84 -7.15 18.72
C ILE A 206 0.79 -8.14 18.20
N LEU A 207 0.00 -7.75 17.19
CA LEU A 207 -1.03 -8.62 16.59
C LEU A 207 -0.45 -9.90 15.98
N ALA A 208 0.77 -9.85 15.44
CA ALA A 208 1.43 -11.02 14.86
C ALA A 208 2.04 -11.97 15.91
N ASN A 209 2.22 -11.51 17.16
CA ASN A 209 2.77 -12.28 18.27
C ASN A 209 1.69 -12.80 19.26
N VAL A 210 0.41 -12.56 18.96
CA VAL A 210 -0.76 -13.05 19.72
C VAL A 210 -1.42 -14.18 18.92
#